data_AF-A0A5B8R4B3-F1
#
_entry.id   AF-A0A5B8R4B3-F1
#
_cell.length_a   1.000
_cell.length_b   1.000
_cell.length_c   1.000
_cell.angle_alpha   90.00
_cell.angle_beta   90.00
_cell.angle_gamma   90.00
#
_symmetry.space_group_name_H-M   'P 1'
#
loop_
_entity.id
_entity.type
_entity.pdbx_description
1 polymer ?
#
loop_
_entity_poly.entity_id
_entity_poly.type
_entity_poly.pdbx_seq_one_letter_code
_entity_poly.pdbx_strand_id
1 'polypeptide(L)'
;MDILNIADINVAEYVEYDTPDQTPVWAWIEDNATYTHRKNHDADNCGIWEFVVNTCCITDEDCDVSIEDVPQEIRGAVREAIDNGAAYILFHQGT
;
A
#
# COMPACT_ATOMS: atom_id res chain seq x y z
N MET A 1 -14.26 -3.48 22.11
CA MET A 1 -14.04 -4.59 21.16
C MET A 1 -13.69 -3.88 19.88
N ASP A 2 -12.41 -3.62 19.68
CA ASP A 2 -12.00 -2.85 18.52
C ASP A 2 -12.08 -3.76 17.31
N ILE A 3 -12.91 -3.38 16.35
CA ILE A 3 -12.87 -3.95 15.01
C ILE A 3 -11.49 -3.59 14.46
N LEU A 4 -10.74 -4.60 14.02
CA LEU A 4 -9.53 -4.43 13.21
C LEU A 4 -9.89 -3.52 12.04
N ASN A 5 -9.45 -2.26 12.09
CA ASN A 5 -9.71 -1.32 11.02
C ASN A 5 -8.72 -1.59 9.87
N ILE A 6 -9.25 -1.68 8.66
CA ILE A 6 -8.46 -1.78 7.43
C ILE A 6 -8.63 -0.43 6.73
N ALA A 7 -7.54 0.31 6.59
CA ALA A 7 -7.52 1.51 5.76
C ALA A 7 -7.53 1.11 4.28
N ASP A 8 -8.13 1.95 3.45
CA ASP A 8 -8.27 1.74 2.01
C ASP A 8 -7.60 2.90 1.27
N ILE A 9 -6.57 2.62 0.48
CA ILE A 9 -5.77 3.61 -0.24
C ILE A 9 -5.75 3.27 -1.73
N ASN A 10 -6.38 4.14 -2.50
CA ASN A 10 -6.28 4.16 -3.96
C ASN A 10 -5.00 4.88 -4.40
N VAL A 11 -3.97 4.14 -4.83
CA VAL A 11 -2.66 4.69 -5.19
C VAL A 11 -2.74 5.65 -6.39
N ALA A 12 -3.71 5.46 -7.28
CA ALA A 12 -3.93 6.33 -8.44
C ALA A 12 -4.37 7.76 -8.05
N GLU A 13 -4.78 7.99 -6.80
CA GLU A 13 -5.08 9.34 -6.29
C GLU A 13 -3.81 10.12 -5.89
N TYR A 14 -2.68 9.43 -5.74
CA TYR A 14 -1.41 10.00 -5.27
C TYR A 14 -0.31 10.01 -6.33
N VAL A 15 -0.37 9.08 -7.29
CA VAL A 15 0.67 8.90 -8.31
C VAL A 15 0.03 8.64 -9.66
N GLU A 16 0.46 9.40 -10.69
CA GLU A 16 0.11 9.12 -12.08
C GLU A 16 1.08 8.08 -12.67
N TYR A 17 0.54 7.02 -13.25
CA TYR A 17 1.28 5.96 -13.93
C TYR A 17 0.40 5.28 -14.98
N ASP A 18 1.01 4.75 -16.05
CA ASP A 18 0.28 3.94 -17.04
C ASP A 18 0.09 2.51 -16.53
N THR A 19 1.12 1.94 -15.90
CA THR A 19 1.10 0.59 -15.33
C THR A 19 1.76 0.58 -13.94
N PRO A 20 1.24 -0.18 -12.95
CA PRO A 20 1.78 -0.18 -11.59
C PRO A 20 3.28 -0.50 -11.48
N ASP A 21 3.80 -1.39 -12.34
CA ASP A 21 5.20 -1.81 -12.37
C ASP A 21 6.18 -0.71 -12.80
N GLN A 22 5.69 0.45 -13.25
CA GLN A 22 6.52 1.59 -13.65
C GLN A 22 6.86 2.55 -12.50
N THR A 23 6.22 2.41 -11.33
CA THR A 23 6.44 3.34 -10.21
C THR A 23 7.10 2.67 -9.01
N PRO A 24 8.08 3.34 -8.36
CA PRO A 24 8.68 2.85 -7.13
C PRO A 24 7.66 2.71 -5.99
N VAL A 25 6.50 3.37 -6.07
CA VAL A 25 5.46 3.27 -5.04
C VAL A 25 4.90 1.85 -4.97
N TRP A 26 4.54 1.25 -6.10
CA TRP A 26 4.05 -0.12 -6.15
C TRP A 26 5.12 -1.15 -5.83
N ALA A 27 6.38 -0.89 -6.21
CA ALA A 27 7.50 -1.74 -5.82
C ALA A 27 7.65 -1.77 -4.28
N TRP A 28 7.59 -0.61 -3.63
CA TRP A 28 7.63 -0.52 -2.18
C TRP A 28 6.42 -1.21 -1.52
N ILE A 29 5.21 -1.03 -2.05
CA ILE A 29 4.01 -1.71 -1.54
C ILE A 29 4.16 -3.22 -1.64
N GLU A 30 4.61 -3.73 -2.79
CA GLU A 30 4.79 -5.18 -3.03
C GLU A 30 5.83 -5.78 -2.08
N ASP A 31 6.97 -5.11 -1.88
CA ASP A 31 8.05 -5.59 -1.03
C ASP A 31 7.64 -5.69 0.46
N ASN A 32 6.66 -4.88 0.88
CA ASN A 32 6.17 -4.80 2.26
C ASN A 32 4.81 -5.49 2.49
N ALA A 33 4.25 -6.09 1.44
CA ALA A 33 2.93 -6.72 1.50
C ALA A 33 2.95 -8.05 2.26
N THR A 34 1.96 -8.23 3.13
CA THR A 34 1.67 -9.52 3.78
C THR A 34 0.72 -10.38 2.96
N TYR A 35 0.01 -9.77 2.00
CA TYR A 35 -0.82 -10.43 1.02
C TYR A 35 -0.75 -9.68 -0.31
N THR A 36 -0.73 -10.45 -1.40
CA THR A 36 -0.58 -9.93 -2.76
C THR A 36 -1.58 -10.59 -3.69
N HIS A 37 -2.36 -9.76 -4.39
CA HIS A 37 -3.26 -10.15 -5.46
C HIS A 37 -2.97 -9.30 -6.69
N ARG A 38 -2.23 -9.90 -7.64
CA ARG A 38 -1.77 -9.19 -8.83
C ARG A 38 -1.75 -10.05 -10.08
N LYS A 39 -1.66 -9.40 -11.26
CA LYS A 39 -1.43 -10.03 -12.57
C LYS A 39 -2.53 -11.03 -12.99
N ASN A 40 -3.78 -10.74 -12.64
CA ASN A 40 -4.90 -11.47 -13.19
C ASN A 40 -5.27 -10.87 -14.56
N HIS A 41 -5.05 -11.66 -15.61
CA HIS A 41 -5.33 -11.41 -17.05
C HIS A 41 -4.16 -10.92 -17.92
N ASP A 42 -4.33 -11.22 -19.22
CA ASP A 42 -3.36 -11.31 -20.31
C ASP A 42 -2.60 -10.01 -20.61
N ALA A 43 -1.52 -10.12 -21.39
CA ALA A 43 -0.47 -9.14 -21.67
C ALA A 43 -0.86 -7.68 -22.04
N ASP A 44 -2.14 -7.40 -22.23
CA ASP A 44 -2.70 -6.13 -22.73
C ASP A 44 -3.40 -5.29 -21.64
N ASN A 45 -3.56 -5.80 -20.42
CA ASN A 45 -4.17 -5.07 -19.31
C ASN A 45 -3.36 -5.33 -18.04
N CYS A 46 -3.05 -4.29 -17.27
CA CYS A 46 -2.21 -4.37 -16.07
C CYS A 46 -2.78 -5.33 -14.99
N GLY A 47 -4.02 -5.81 -15.16
CA GLY A 47 -4.71 -6.72 -14.27
C GLY A 47 -5.07 -6.05 -12.95
N ILE A 48 -5.56 -6.83 -12.00
CA ILE A 48 -5.77 -6.35 -10.62
C ILE A 48 -4.40 -6.11 -9.96
N TRP A 49 -4.29 -5.06 -9.16
CA TRP A 49 -3.15 -4.78 -8.27
C TRP A 49 -3.71 -4.40 -6.91
N GLU A 50 -3.74 -5.37 -6.01
CA GLU A 50 -4.26 -5.24 -4.64
C GLU A 50 -3.28 -5.87 -3.66
N PHE A 51 -2.90 -5.12 -2.64
CA PHE A 51 -1.89 -5.54 -1.67
C PHE A 51 -2.33 -5.14 -0.27
N VAL A 52 -2.09 -6.02 0.70
CA VAL A 52 -2.36 -5.72 2.11
C VAL A 52 -1.05 -5.61 2.88
N VAL A 53 -0.81 -4.46 3.47
CA VAL A 53 0.36 -4.17 4.31
C VAL A 53 -0.07 -4.10 5.77
N ASN A 54 0.70 -4.73 6.67
CA ASN A 54 0.49 -4.66 8.11
C ASN A 54 1.17 -3.39 8.66
N THR A 55 0.40 -2.50 9.29
CA THR A 55 0.93 -1.24 9.82
C THR A 55 1.90 -1.44 10.98
N CYS A 56 1.80 -2.54 11.73
CA CYS A 56 2.77 -2.86 12.79
C CYS A 56 4.19 -3.12 12.24
N CYS A 57 4.36 -3.33 10.93
CA CYS A 57 5.67 -3.45 10.31
C CYS A 57 6.26 -2.09 9.89
N ILE A 58 5.48 -1.00 10.02
CA ILE A 58 5.86 0.36 9.63
C ILE A 58 5.81 1.24 10.89
N THR A 59 6.93 1.42 11.58
CA THR A 59 6.99 2.28 12.78
C THR A 59 8.30 3.05 12.87
N ASP A 60 8.30 4.10 13.70
CA ASP A 60 9.49 4.92 13.96
C ASP A 60 10.52 4.25 14.89
N GLU A 61 10.12 3.22 15.64
CA GLU A 61 10.98 2.51 16.60
C GLU A 61 10.75 0.98 16.51
N ASP A 62 11.83 0.22 16.36
CA ASP A 62 11.92 -1.26 16.44
C ASP A 62 11.27 -2.11 15.31
N CYS A 63 10.90 -1.54 14.16
CA CYS A 63 10.33 -2.30 13.03
C CYS A 63 11.25 -2.40 11.81
N ASP A 64 10.93 -3.35 10.91
CA ASP A 64 11.69 -3.63 9.68
C ASP A 64 11.66 -2.46 8.67
N VAL A 65 10.69 -1.54 8.79
CA VAL A 65 10.46 -0.44 7.85
C VAL A 65 10.12 0.85 8.61
N SER A 66 10.85 1.94 8.32
CA SER A 66 10.51 3.26 8.87
C SER A 66 9.41 3.92 8.07
N ILE A 67 8.57 4.74 8.70
CA ILE A 67 7.63 5.63 8.00
C ILE A 67 8.33 6.58 7.02
N GLU A 68 9.61 6.89 7.24
CA GLU A 68 10.40 7.73 6.35
C GLU A 68 10.87 6.98 5.08
N ASP A 69 10.86 5.65 5.10
CA ASP A 69 11.11 4.80 3.93
C ASP A 69 9.87 4.67 3.02
N VAL A 70 8.69 5.04 3.53
CA VAL A 70 7.45 5.09 2.74
C VAL A 70 7.59 6.15 1.65
N PRO A 71 7.23 5.84 0.38
CA PRO A 71 7.25 6.80 -0.71
C PRO A 71 6.51 8.08 -0.36
N GLN A 72 7.10 9.22 -0.69
CA GLN A 72 6.64 10.54 -0.25
C GLN A 72 5.19 10.81 -0.69
N GLU A 73 4.80 10.28 -1.84
CA GLU A 73 3.49 10.44 -2.48
C GLU A 73 2.37 9.87 -1.61
N ILE A 74 2.59 8.72 -0.97
CA ILE A 74 1.58 8.03 -0.14
C ILE A 74 1.85 8.15 1.36
N ARG A 75 3.01 8.68 1.78
CA ARG A 75 3.42 8.76 3.19
C ARG A 75 2.39 9.42 4.09
N GLY A 76 1.76 10.50 3.61
CA GLY A 76 0.71 11.19 4.37
C GLY A 76 -0.48 10.29 4.67
N ALA A 77 -0.96 9.54 3.67
CA ALA A 77 -2.08 8.62 3.81
C ALA A 77 -1.74 7.41 4.69
N VAL A 78 -0.51 6.89 4.59
CA VAL A 78 -0.02 5.81 5.45
C VAL A 78 0.06 6.26 6.91
N ARG A 79 0.62 7.45 7.18
CA ARG A 79 0.68 8.02 8.53
C ARG A 79 -0.72 8.24 9.09
N GLU A 80 -1.65 8.77 8.29
CA GLU A 80 -3.05 8.92 8.69
C GLU A 80 -3.71 7.57 9.05
N ALA A 81 -3.47 6.52 8.27
CA ALA A 81 -3.99 5.18 8.57
C ALA A 81 -3.46 4.65 9.91
N ILE A 82 -2.16 4.81 10.16
CA ILE A 82 -1.50 4.42 11.42
C ILE A 82 -2.07 5.22 12.60
N ASP A 83 -2.17 6.54 12.47
CA ASP A 83 -2.67 7.45 13.51
C ASP A 83 -4.15 7.16 13.86
N ASN A 84 -4.93 6.70 12.88
CA ASN A 84 -6.32 6.26 13.05
C ASN A 84 -6.45 4.81 13.58
N GLY A 85 -5.34 4.14 13.89
CA GLY A 85 -5.32 2.80 14.47
C GLY A 85 -5.66 1.68 13.48
N ALA A 86 -5.47 1.90 12.18
CA ALA A 86 -5.59 0.82 11.21
C ALA A 86 -4.48 -0.22 11.45
N ALA A 87 -4.85 -1.49 11.55
CA ALA A 87 -3.89 -2.59 11.66
C ALA A 87 -3.37 -3.04 10.29
N TYR A 88 -4.14 -2.77 9.24
CA TYR A 88 -3.81 -3.09 7.87
C TYR A 88 -4.19 -1.96 6.94
N ILE A 89 -3.48 -1.88 5.82
CA ILE A 89 -3.80 -0.99 4.70
C ILE A 89 -4.00 -1.86 3.47
N LEU A 90 -5.14 -1.73 2.80
CA LEU A 90 -5.37 -2.21 1.45
C LEU A 90 -4.90 -1.13 0.47
N PHE A 91 -3.89 -1.43 -0.32
CA PHE A 91 -3.49 -0.61 -1.46
C PHE A 91 -4.10 -1.19 -2.73
N HIS A 92 -4.74 -0.34 -3.54
CA HIS A 92 -5.33 -0.73 -4.83
C HIS A 92 -5.21 0.42 -5.85
N GLN A 93 -5.52 0.17 -7.12
CA GLN A 93 -5.42 1.15 -8.21
C GLN A 93 -6.77 1.69 -8.72
N GLY A 94 -7.82 1.59 -7.88
CA GLY A 94 -9.20 1.75 -8.33
C GLY A 94 -9.68 0.57 -9.18
N THR A 95 -10.99 0.46 -9.36
CA THR A 95 -11.65 -0.48 -10.30
C THR A 95 -12.22 0.26 -11.49
#